data_AF-A0A4Y2Q5F7-F1
#
_entry.id   AF-A0A4Y2Q5F7-F1
#
_cell.length_a   1.000
_cell.length_b   1.000
_cell.length_c   1.000
_cell.angle_alpha   90.00
_cell.angle_beta   90.00
_cell.angle_gamma   90.00
#
_symmetry.space_group_name_H-M   'P 1'
#
loop_
_entity.id
_entity.type
_entity.pdbx_description
1 polymer ?
#
loop_
_entity_poly.entity_id
_entity_poly.type
_entity_poly.pdbx_seq_one_letter_code
_entity_poly.pdbx_strand_id
1 'polypeptide(L)'
;MRHTRQDKVLFTTSDPICAANLLTLTKLLDIPISATVLWENITTKFLLTDVPTATSLEELASELACSNYIVITHMRRFVKQNTQPEAAPVLITILGTTLPEHIKM
;
A
#
# COMPACT_ATOMS: atom_id res chain seq x y z
N MET A 1 -17.68 -9.90 3.82
CA MET A 1 -17.22 -11.30 3.78
C MET A 1 -16.83 -11.63 2.34
N ARG A 2 -15.63 -12.16 2.12
CA ARG A 2 -15.17 -12.60 0.79
C ARG A 2 -14.72 -14.06 0.89
N HIS A 3 -14.76 -14.80 -0.22
CA HIS A 3 -14.21 -16.15 -0.29
C HIS A 3 -12.91 -16.14 -1.09
N THR A 4 -11.92 -16.90 -0.61
CA THR A 4 -10.69 -17.16 -1.36
C THR A 4 -10.93 -18.25 -2.40
N ARG A 5 -10.01 -18.42 -3.35
CA ARG A 5 -10.02 -19.56 -4.32
C ARG A 5 -9.83 -20.93 -3.67
N GLN A 6 -9.51 -20.97 -2.37
CA GLN A 6 -9.34 -22.19 -1.57
C GLN A 6 -10.54 -22.39 -0.63
N ASP A 7 -11.69 -21.76 -0.93
CA ASP A 7 -12.93 -21.79 -0.14
C ASP A 7 -12.82 -21.29 1.31
N LYS A 8 -11.72 -20.60 1.67
CA LYS A 8 -11.59 -19.93 2.96
C LYS A 8 -12.41 -18.65 3.01
N VAL A 9 -13.03 -18.38 4.16
CA VAL A 9 -13.75 -17.13 4.44
C VAL A 9 -12.78 -16.05 4.90
N LEU A 10 -12.85 -14.87 4.29
CA LEU A 10 -12.07 -13.69 4.65
C LEU A 10 -12.97 -12.66 5.35
N PHE A 11 -12.53 -12.26 6.54
CA PHE A 11 -13.04 -11.12 7.30
C PHE A 11 -12.02 -9.99 7.27
N THR A 12 -12.50 -8.75 7.19
CA THR A 12 -11.66 -7.56 7.20
C THR A 12 -12.16 -6.67 8.33
N THR A 13 -11.24 -6.25 9.20
CA THR A 13 -11.50 -5.32 10.29
C THR A 13 -10.34 -4.35 10.38
N SER A 14 -10.62 -3.08 10.67
CA SER A 14 -9.60 -2.09 11.02
C SER A 14 -9.29 -2.07 12.52
N ASP A 15 -10.09 -2.75 13.33
CA ASP A 15 -9.87 -2.88 14.77
C ASP A 15 -8.93 -4.08 15.07
N PRO A 16 -7.72 -3.83 15.60
CA PRO A 16 -6.77 -4.89 15.93
C PRO A 16 -7.25 -5.81 17.07
N ILE A 17 -8.10 -5.31 17.98
CA ILE A 17 -8.66 -6.11 19.08
C ILE A 17 -9.66 -7.11 18.51
N CYS A 18 -10.54 -6.67 17.62
CA CYS A 18 -11.42 -7.57 16.87
C CYS A 18 -10.64 -8.64 16.10
N ALA A 19 -9.55 -8.28 15.41
CA ALA A 19 -8.70 -9.25 14.70
C ALA A 19 -8.08 -10.28 15.66
N ALA A 20 -7.56 -9.85 16.81
CA ALA A 20 -7.02 -10.73 17.84
C ALA A 20 -8.09 -11.69 18.39
N ASN A 21 -9.30 -11.18 18.68
CA ASN A 21 -10.40 -12.00 19.16
C ASN A 21 -10.80 -13.07 18.12
N LEU A 22 -10.89 -12.70 16.83
CA LEU A 22 -11.18 -13.65 15.75
C LEU A 22 -10.10 -14.72 15.61
N LEU A 23 -8.82 -14.37 15.85
CA LEU A 23 -7.71 -15.32 15.82
C LEU A 23 -7.81 -16.39 16.91
N THR A 24 -8.42 -16.06 18.07
CA THR A 24 -8.59 -17.02 19.17
C THR A 24 -9.73 -18.03 18.94
N LEU A 25 -10.55 -17.84 17.90
CA LEU A 25 -11.64 -18.76 17.60
C LEU A 25 -11.12 -20.10 17.07
N THR A 26 -11.45 -21.17 17.78
CA THR A 26 -11.11 -22.55 17.41
C THR A 26 -12.32 -23.35 16.92
N LYS A 27 -13.54 -22.85 17.17
CA LYS A 27 -14.81 -23.46 16.77
C LYS A 27 -15.84 -22.40 16.38
N LEU A 28 -16.70 -22.76 15.44
CA LEU A 28 -17.88 -21.98 15.08
C LEU A 28 -19.04 -22.96 14.84
N LEU A 29 -20.14 -22.82 15.59
CA LEU A 29 -21.28 -23.76 15.53
C LEU A 29 -20.83 -25.22 15.69
N ASP A 30 -19.97 -25.48 16.69
CA ASP A 30 -19.31 -26.77 16.97
C ASP A 30 -18.40 -27.34 15.87
N ILE A 31 -18.28 -26.66 14.73
CA ILE A 31 -17.35 -27.03 13.66
C ILE A 31 -15.96 -26.49 14.01
N PRO A 32 -14.92 -27.33 14.05
CA PRO A 32 -13.55 -26.88 14.28
C PRO A 32 -13.09 -26.00 13.12
N ILE A 33 -12.49 -24.86 13.44
CA ILE A 33 -11.93 -23.93 12.48
C ILE A 33 -10.47 -23.63 12.81
N SER A 34 -9.74 -23.17 11.80
CA SER A 34 -8.40 -22.61 11.96
C SER A 34 -8.42 -21.19 11.41
N ALA A 35 -7.97 -20.25 12.24
CA ALA A 35 -7.88 -18.84 11.89
C ALA A 35 -6.43 -18.42 11.70
N THR A 36 -6.21 -17.42 10.86
CA THR A 36 -4.91 -16.78 10.68
C THR A 36 -5.15 -15.31 10.42
N VAL A 37 -4.28 -14.45 10.95
CA VAL A 37 -4.35 -13.01 10.69
C VAL A 37 -3.36 -12.66 9.59
N LEU A 38 -3.86 -11.96 8.58
CA LEU A 38 -3.04 -11.29 7.58
C LEU A 38 -3.02 -9.80 7.95
N TRP A 39 -1.84 -9.29 8.29
CA TRP A 39 -1.66 -7.87 8.51
C TRP A 39 -1.24 -7.22 7.19
N GLU A 40 -2.08 -6.32 6.69
CA GLU A 40 -1.78 -5.53 5.51
C GLU A 40 -1.72 -4.06 5.91
N ASN A 41 -0.63 -3.40 5.54
CA ASN A 41 -0.57 -1.94 5.66
C ASN A 41 -1.56 -1.34 4.68
N ILE A 42 -2.47 -0.51 5.19
CA ILE A 42 -3.30 0.32 4.32
C ILE A 42 -2.35 1.28 3.60
N THR A 43 -2.32 1.21 2.28
CA THR A 43 -1.44 2.01 1.44
C THR A 43 -2.23 2.69 0.33
N THR A 44 -1.80 3.89 -0.02
CA THR A 44 -2.30 4.65 -1.17
C THR A 44 -1.23 4.73 -2.23
N LYS A 45 -1.63 4.63 -3.50
CA LYS A 45 -0.71 4.73 -4.64
C LYS A 45 -1.12 5.87 -5.56
N PHE A 46 -0.13 6.62 -6.02
CA PHE A 46 -0.32 7.68 -7.01
C PHE A 46 0.87 7.74 -7.97
N LEU A 47 0.65 8.32 -9.14
CA LEU A 47 1.63 8.39 -10.21
C LEU A 47 2.01 9.86 -10.45
N LEU A 48 3.30 10.16 -10.44
CA LEU A 48 3.82 11.42 -10.99
C LEU A 48 4.33 11.14 -12.41
N THR A 49 3.88 11.90 -13.40
CA THR A 49 4.15 11.60 -14.83
C THR A 49 5.49 12.14 -15.31
N ASP A 50 5.85 13.35 -14.91
CA ASP A 50 6.93 14.12 -15.52
C ASP A 50 8.08 14.39 -14.54
N VAL A 51 8.58 13.32 -13.91
CA VAL A 51 9.73 13.42 -12.99
C VAL A 51 11.03 13.39 -13.81
N PRO A 52 11.91 14.41 -13.70
CA PRO A 52 13.20 14.39 -14.37
C PRO A 52 14.00 13.13 -14.04
N THR A 53 14.60 12.51 -15.06
CA THR A 53 15.39 11.29 -14.85
C THR A 53 16.69 11.57 -14.09
N ALA A 54 17.17 12.81 -14.12
CA ALA A 54 18.31 13.29 -13.35
C ALA A 54 18.05 13.33 -11.83
N THR A 55 16.81 13.58 -11.40
CA THR A 55 16.43 13.55 -9.98
C THR A 55 16.50 12.12 -9.46
N SER A 56 17.11 11.90 -8.29
CA SER A 56 17.14 10.56 -7.69
C SER A 56 15.80 10.22 -7.01
N LEU A 57 15.50 8.93 -6.83
CA LEU A 57 14.29 8.54 -6.09
C LEU A 57 14.38 8.89 -4.60
N GLU A 58 15.59 8.92 -4.03
CA GLU A 58 15.82 9.34 -2.63
C GLU A 58 15.57 10.84 -2.43
N GLU A 59 16.03 11.67 -3.37
CA GLU A 59 15.77 13.11 -3.37
C GLU A 59 14.27 13.40 -3.49
N LEU A 60 13.60 12.77 -4.47
CA LEU A 60 12.15 12.88 -4.64
C LEU A 60 11.39 12.41 -3.39
N ALA A 61 11.81 11.31 -2.76
CA ALA A 61 11.20 10.82 -1.54
C ALA A 61 11.35 11.82 -0.37
N SER A 62 12.54 12.41 -0.24
CA SER A 62 12.83 13.39 0.80
C SER A 62 12.00 14.66 0.62
N GLU A 63 11.89 15.17 -0.61
CA GLU A 63 11.07 16.34 -0.93
C GLU A 63 9.60 16.11 -0.59
N LEU A 64 9.04 14.98 -1.04
CA LEU A 64 7.62 14.64 -0.83
C LEU A 64 7.30 14.40 0.64
N ALA A 65 8.18 13.71 1.38
CA ALA A 65 7.99 13.45 2.81
C ALA A 65 8.04 14.75 3.63
N CYS A 66 8.99 15.64 3.33
CA CYS A 66 9.15 16.93 4.01
C CYS A 66 7.97 17.87 3.77
N SER A 67 7.46 17.91 2.54
CA SER A 67 6.39 18.83 2.13
C SER A 67 4.99 18.40 2.55
N ASN A 68 4.75 17.11 2.75
CA ASN A 68 3.40 16.58 2.90
C ASN A 68 3.14 15.71 4.15
N TYR A 69 4.11 15.54 5.04
CA TYR A 69 4.01 14.66 6.21
C TYR A 69 3.55 13.23 5.84
N ILE A 70 4.01 12.72 4.69
CA ILE A 70 3.68 11.37 4.21
C ILE A 70 4.80 10.38 4.51
N VAL A 71 4.43 9.12 4.77
CA VAL A 71 5.38 8.01 4.89
C VAL A 71 5.38 7.22 3.59
N ILE A 72 6.46 7.36 2.82
CA ILE A 72 6.65 6.64 1.55
C ILE A 72 7.19 5.24 1.85
N THR A 73 6.51 4.21 1.36
CA THR A 73 6.89 2.80 1.55
C THR A 73 7.58 2.21 0.33
N HIS A 74 7.26 2.71 -0.86
CA HIS A 74 7.84 2.21 -2.10
C HIS A 74 7.78 3.26 -3.21
N MET A 75 8.81 3.29 -4.05
CA MET A 75 8.87 4.09 -5.27
C MET A 75 9.38 3.26 -6.44
N ARG A 76 8.79 3.45 -7.61
CA ARG A 76 9.22 2.80 -8.84
C ARG A 76 9.12 3.74 -10.03
N ARG A 77 10.26 4.01 -10.66
CA ARG A 77 10.33 4.71 -11.94
C ARG A 77 10.10 3.74 -13.10
N PHE A 78 9.30 4.13 -14.09
CA PHE A 78 9.12 3.37 -15.32
C PHE A 78 9.87 4.06 -16.46
N VAL A 79 10.86 3.38 -17.01
CA VAL A 79 11.62 3.84 -18.17
C VAL A 79 11.50 2.78 -19.26
N LYS A 80 11.27 3.21 -20.50
CA LYS A 80 11.27 2.29 -21.64
C LYS A 80 12.70 1.84 -21.92
N GLN A 81 12.91 0.55 -22.14
CA GLN A 81 14.23 0.01 -22.47
C GLN A 81 14.80 0.68 -23.73
N ASN A 82 16.11 0.88 -23.75
CA ASN A 82 16.85 1.53 -24.85
C ASN A 82 16.43 2.97 -25.15
N THR A 83 15.82 3.66 -24.18
CA THR A 83 15.55 5.10 -24.25
C THR A 83 16.23 5.81 -23.09
N GLN A 84 16.66 7.05 -23.30
CA GLN A 84 17.13 7.96 -22.25
C GLN A 84 16.20 9.17 -22.21
N PRO A 85 14.98 9.02 -21.68
CA PRO A 85 14.05 10.13 -21.63
C PRO A 85 14.51 11.15 -20.59
N GLU A 86 14.24 12.43 -20.83
CA GLU A 86 14.55 13.52 -19.89
C GLU A 86 13.66 13.45 -18.64
N ALA A 87 12.44 12.92 -18.78
CA ALA A 87 11.50 12.68 -17.68
C ALA A 87 10.84 11.31 -17.79
N ALA A 88 10.43 10.74 -16.66
CA ALA A 88 9.81 9.43 -16.59
C ALA A 88 8.78 9.34 -15.45
N PRO A 89 7.70 8.56 -15.63
CA PRO A 89 6.71 8.42 -14.60
C PRO A 89 7.23 7.62 -13.40
N VAL A 90 6.84 8.03 -12.19
CA VAL A 90 7.17 7.37 -10.93
C VAL A 90 5.89 7.02 -10.17
N LEU A 91 5.68 5.73 -9.92
CA LEU A 91 4.63 5.24 -9.03
C LEU A 91 5.13 5.28 -7.60
N ILE A 92 4.37 5.95 -6.74
CA ILE A 92 4.69 6.17 -5.34
C ILE A 92 3.64 5.48 -4.51
N THR A 93 4.08 4.76 -3.48
CA THR A 93 3.23 4.10 -2.49
C THR A 93 3.48 4.75 -1.13
N ILE A 94 2.42 5.20 -0.47
CA ILE A 94 2.46 5.79 0.88
C ILE A 94 1.63 4.96 1.85
N LEU A 95 1.93 5.06 3.14
CA LEU A 95 1.04 4.55 4.19
C LEU A 95 -0.22 5.42 4.31
N GLY A 96 -1.32 4.79 4.67
CA GLY A 96 -2.61 5.43 4.88
C GLY A 96 -3.52 5.45 3.64
N THR A 97 -4.68 6.08 3.79
CA THR A 97 -5.73 6.20 2.77
C THR A 97 -5.81 7.58 2.12
N THR A 98 -5.15 8.57 2.71
CA THR A 98 -5.31 9.98 2.33
C THR A 98 -4.13 10.43 1.50
N LEU A 99 -4.41 10.83 0.26
CA LEU A 99 -3.45 11.60 -0.53
C LEU A 99 -3.47 13.06 -0.06
N PRO A 100 -2.32 13.69 0.22
CA PRO A 100 -2.24 15.10 0.55
C PRO A 100 -2.83 15.97 -0.57
N GLU A 101 -3.61 16.99 -0.22
CA GLU A 101 -4.30 17.85 -1.20
C GLU A 101 -3.35 18.61 -2.13
N HIS A 102 -2.12 18.85 -1.69
CA HIS A 102 -1.06 19.54 -2.43
C HIS A 102 -0.41 18.62 -3.48
N ILE A 103 -0.56 17.30 -3.33
CA ILE A 103 -0.29 16.32 -4.38
C ILE A 103 -1.56 16.19 -5.23
N LYS A 104 -2.01 17.31 -5.80
CA LYS A 104 -3.01 17.29 -6.87
C LYS A 104 -2.28 17.10 -8.19
N MET A 105 -2.49 15.93 -8.77
CA MET A 105 -2.21 15.64 -10.18
C MET A 105 -2.95 16.62 -11.09
#